data_AF-A0ABD2BUR7-F1
#
_entry.id   AF-A0ABD2BUR7-F1
#
_cell.length_a   1.000
_cell.length_b   1.000
_cell.length_c   1.000
_cell.angle_alpha   90.00
_cell.angle_beta   90.00
_cell.angle_gamma   90.00
#
_symmetry.space_group_name_H-M   'P 1'
#
loop_
_entity.id
_entity.type
_entity.pdbx_description
1 polymer ?
#
loop_
_entity_poly.entity_id
_entity_poly.type
_entity_poly.pdbx_seq_one_letter_code
_entity_poly.pdbx_strand_id
1 'polypeptide(L)'
;MAPNLFGTSASLFLEASQQNLIQEKSTTEKTNTPKLDTQKSLRSKSKYKWNIVWRNVIAFLYLHISAVYGLYLCFTGAKLCTVIYTFVIGFIAAFGVTAGAHRLWAHKSYKAKWPMRVILMICQTIAFQNHIYEWVRDHRVHHKFTDTDADPHNAQRGFFFSHIGWLMLKKHPDVIKKGAMIDMSDLEKDPVVVWQRRLYIVLMPLFCFIIPTWIPWHFWGERPMYAWYLTLFRYTLSLNLTWLVNSAAHIWDLHKTSATLSLKELQQDIVQENSTIQEESWPMSNLQKSQKSEPIYKWKIVWRNVIIFLYFHIGAIYGAYLLFTVVRWYTIIFCFFTLYSGLVGITAGAHRLWTHKSYKAKWPMRVILMICQTIAFQNHIYEWVRDHRVHHKYTDTDADPHNAKRGFFFSHVGWLMLKKHPDVIKKGATIDMSDLEKDPVVVWQRKLYIVLMPLLCFIIPTWIPSYFWGERPIYAWYLTIFRYTACLNITWLVNSAAHIWGMKPYDRYISSTDSYSVGITAIGEGWHNYHHVFPWDYKTSELNSYSVNFTTAVIDGFAKLGWAYDLKTVSPEMIQRRAARTGDGTKYHLIDHEYEHASNNVWGWDDSDMIPEDIQDAKILNKIQSDITKELIK
;
A
#
# COMPACT_ATOMS: atom_id res chain seq x y z
N MET A 1 -10.18 15.28 12.87
CA MET A 1 -11.32 16.22 12.98
C MET A 1 -12.07 15.96 14.28
N ALA A 2 -12.52 17.03 14.94
CA ALA A 2 -13.12 17.00 16.28
C ALA A 2 -14.60 16.63 16.23
N PRO A 3 -15.18 16.18 17.34
CA PRO A 3 -16.57 16.41 17.66
C PRO A 3 -16.69 17.72 18.45
N ASN A 4 -17.41 18.71 17.91
CA ASN A 4 -17.83 19.88 18.67
C ASN A 4 -19.00 19.43 19.55
N LEU A 5 -18.69 18.98 20.76
CA LEU A 5 -19.63 18.22 21.59
C LEU A 5 -20.90 18.99 21.93
N PHE A 6 -20.88 20.34 21.97
CA PHE A 6 -22.05 21.17 22.31
C PHE A 6 -22.02 22.62 21.75
N GLY A 7 -21.47 22.86 20.56
CA GLY A 7 -21.37 24.23 19.99
C GLY A 7 -22.27 24.46 18.77
N THR A 8 -23.24 25.38 18.85
CA THR A 8 -23.93 25.91 17.67
C THR A 8 -22.95 26.77 16.85
N SER A 9 -22.91 26.54 15.54
CA SER A 9 -22.14 27.32 14.55
C SER A 9 -22.44 28.83 14.58
N ALA A 10 -23.54 29.24 15.20
CA ALA A 10 -23.91 30.64 15.45
C ALA A 10 -22.96 31.36 16.44
N SER A 11 -22.40 30.65 17.43
CA SER A 11 -21.51 31.25 18.44
C SER A 11 -20.16 31.72 17.87
N LEU A 12 -19.66 31.03 16.84
CA LEU A 12 -18.41 31.37 16.14
C LEU A 12 -18.58 32.58 15.19
N PHE A 13 -19.77 32.78 14.62
CA PHE A 13 -20.07 33.96 13.80
C PHE A 13 -20.24 35.22 14.64
N LEU A 14 -20.86 35.11 15.82
CA LEU A 14 -21.00 36.23 16.76
C LEU A 14 -19.64 36.68 17.33
N GLU A 15 -18.77 35.75 17.75
CA GLU A 15 -17.41 36.10 18.22
C GLU A 15 -16.56 36.77 17.10
N ALA A 16 -16.69 36.34 15.85
CA ALA A 16 -15.97 36.93 14.70
C ALA A 16 -16.50 38.34 14.34
N SER A 17 -17.82 38.58 14.45
CA SER A 17 -18.40 39.91 14.22
C SER A 17 -17.97 40.93 15.27
N GLN A 18 -17.86 40.51 16.54
CA GLN A 18 -17.42 41.37 17.64
C GLN A 18 -15.93 41.73 17.52
N GLN A 19 -15.08 40.83 17.01
CA GLN A 19 -13.66 41.11 16.78
C GLN A 19 -13.43 42.07 15.59
N ASN A 20 -14.22 41.98 14.52
CA ASN A 20 -14.13 42.92 13.39
C ASN A 20 -14.56 44.35 13.78
N LEU A 21 -15.57 44.51 14.64
CA LEU A 21 -16.01 45.82 15.14
C LEU A 21 -14.97 46.52 16.02
N ILE A 22 -14.15 45.76 16.75
CA ILE A 22 -13.05 46.30 17.56
C ILE A 22 -11.88 46.73 16.66
N GLN A 23 -11.68 46.05 15.53
CA GLN A 23 -10.59 46.31 14.60
C GLN A 23 -10.89 47.46 13.63
N GLU A 24 -12.15 47.64 13.20
CA GLU A 24 -12.57 48.78 12.37
C GLU A 24 -12.45 50.12 13.11
N LYS A 25 -12.81 50.16 14.41
CA LYS A 25 -12.61 51.35 15.26
C LYS A 25 -11.14 51.77 15.40
N SER A 26 -10.19 50.86 15.20
CA SER A 26 -8.75 51.13 15.26
C SER A 26 -8.17 51.68 13.95
N THR A 27 -8.87 51.55 12.83
CA THR A 27 -8.37 51.89 11.48
C THR A 27 -8.81 53.25 10.96
N THR A 28 -9.75 53.94 11.63
CA THR A 28 -10.22 55.28 11.24
C THR A 28 -9.34 56.44 11.72
N GLU A 29 -8.31 56.19 12.52
CA GLU A 29 -7.32 57.19 12.90
C GLU A 29 -5.96 56.87 12.31
N LYS A 30 -5.54 57.69 11.33
CA LYS A 30 -4.17 57.94 10.81
C LYS A 30 -4.00 57.68 9.31
N THR A 31 -4.44 58.65 8.52
CA THR A 31 -3.84 59.01 7.23
C THR A 31 -2.62 59.90 7.46
N ASN A 32 -1.43 59.49 6.96
CA ASN A 32 -0.43 60.33 6.27
C ASN A 32 0.84 59.50 5.93
N THR A 33 1.25 59.56 4.67
CA THR A 33 2.46 58.98 4.04
C THR A 33 3.61 60.02 3.97
N PRO A 34 4.82 59.71 3.46
CA PRO A 34 5.75 58.61 3.80
C PRO A 34 7.20 59.12 4.00
N LYS A 35 8.12 58.30 4.52
CA LYS A 35 9.55 58.34 4.13
C LYS A 35 10.28 57.04 4.47
N LEU A 36 11.16 56.68 3.55
CA LEU A 36 11.99 55.49 3.48
C LEU A 36 13.05 55.53 4.58
N ASP A 37 13.15 54.47 5.40
CA ASP A 37 14.39 54.15 6.08
C ASP A 37 14.53 52.63 6.22
N THR A 38 15.57 52.14 5.55
CA THR A 38 15.86 50.73 5.34
C THR A 38 16.86 50.28 6.40
N GLN A 39 16.41 49.99 7.62
CA GLN A 39 17.04 49.03 8.55
C GLN A 39 16.32 48.98 9.90
N LYS A 40 16.28 47.77 10.49
CA LYS A 40 15.74 47.41 11.82
C LYS A 40 14.21 47.41 12.00
N SER A 41 13.58 46.35 11.50
CA SER A 41 12.46 45.72 12.22
C SER A 41 12.29 44.26 11.81
N LEU A 42 13.20 43.39 12.26
CA LEU A 42 12.82 41.99 12.47
C LEU A 42 11.78 41.99 13.61
N ARG A 43 10.52 42.27 13.26
CA ARG A 43 9.38 42.06 14.16
C ARG A 43 9.37 40.57 14.52
N SER A 44 9.84 40.28 15.71
CA SER A 44 9.50 39.06 16.46
C SER A 44 8.01 38.79 16.26
N LYS A 45 7.67 37.75 15.48
CA LYS A 45 6.30 37.25 15.42
C LYS A 45 5.95 36.82 16.84
N SER A 46 5.07 37.55 17.52
CA SER A 46 4.63 37.20 18.87
C SER A 46 4.14 35.76 18.88
N LYS A 47 4.69 34.93 19.76
CA LYS A 47 4.32 33.52 19.92
C LYS A 47 2.81 33.45 20.25
N TYR A 48 2.02 32.76 19.42
CA TYR A 48 0.56 32.64 19.62
C TYR A 48 0.23 32.11 21.03
N LYS A 49 -0.70 32.77 21.72
CA LYS A 49 -1.15 32.36 23.07
C LYS A 49 -2.28 31.34 22.96
N TRP A 50 -2.09 30.22 23.62
CA TRP A 50 -3.00 29.08 23.58
C TRP A 50 -4.18 29.29 24.52
N ASN A 51 -5.41 29.17 24.01
CA ASN A 51 -6.63 29.33 24.80
C ASN A 51 -7.35 27.99 24.94
N ILE A 52 -7.34 27.43 26.16
CA ILE A 52 -7.90 26.11 26.48
C ILE A 52 -9.43 26.19 26.59
N VAL A 53 -10.11 25.21 25.99
CA VAL A 53 -11.56 25.01 26.05
C VAL A 53 -11.84 23.90 27.06
N TRP A 54 -11.94 24.26 28.35
CA TRP A 54 -12.03 23.32 29.48
C TRP A 54 -13.20 22.32 29.38
N ARG A 55 -14.34 22.71 28.81
CA ARG A 55 -15.46 21.78 28.57
C ARG A 55 -15.06 20.60 27.69
N ASN A 56 -14.20 20.81 26.69
CA ASN A 56 -13.73 19.74 25.80
C ASN A 56 -12.74 18.84 26.54
N VAL A 57 -11.87 19.41 27.38
CA VAL A 57 -10.93 18.66 28.22
C VAL A 57 -11.69 17.69 29.13
N ILE A 58 -12.70 18.18 29.84
CA ILE A 58 -13.51 17.36 30.76
C ILE A 58 -14.24 16.25 29.99
N ALA A 59 -14.84 16.58 28.85
CA ALA A 59 -15.56 15.59 28.04
C ALA A 59 -14.63 14.51 27.48
N PHE A 60 -13.43 14.87 27.00
CA PHE A 60 -12.44 13.87 26.56
C PHE A 60 -11.91 13.04 27.72
N LEU A 61 -11.70 13.62 28.90
CA LEU A 61 -11.29 12.87 30.08
C LEU A 61 -12.34 11.81 30.45
N TYR A 62 -13.62 12.20 30.54
CA TYR A 62 -14.72 11.27 30.78
C TYR A 62 -14.78 10.16 29.72
N LEU A 63 -14.65 10.55 28.44
CA LEU A 63 -14.73 9.62 27.32
C LEU A 63 -13.62 8.56 27.38
N HIS A 64 -12.37 8.97 27.64
CA HIS A 64 -11.23 8.04 27.68
C HIS A 64 -11.25 7.14 28.93
N ILE A 65 -11.64 7.66 30.10
CA ILE A 65 -11.82 6.84 31.31
C ILE A 65 -12.92 5.79 31.07
N SER A 66 -14.05 6.22 30.50
CA SER A 66 -15.17 5.33 30.17
C SER A 66 -14.79 4.28 29.13
N ALA A 67 -13.92 4.62 28.17
CA ALA A 67 -13.43 3.69 27.16
C ALA A 67 -12.50 2.62 27.75
N VAL A 68 -11.62 2.99 28.69
CA VAL A 68 -10.78 2.01 29.40
C VAL A 68 -11.66 1.03 30.18
N TYR A 69 -12.70 1.53 30.84
CA TYR A 69 -13.66 0.66 31.53
C TYR A 69 -14.48 -0.20 30.55
N GLY A 70 -14.92 0.35 29.42
CA GLY A 70 -15.60 -0.42 28.37
C GLY A 70 -14.72 -1.52 27.78
N LEU A 71 -13.42 -1.26 27.59
CA LEU A 71 -12.44 -2.26 27.15
C LEU A 71 -12.32 -3.38 28.20
N TYR A 72 -12.22 -3.04 29.48
CA TYR A 72 -12.22 -4.02 30.55
C TYR A 72 -13.49 -4.90 30.53
N LEU A 73 -14.67 -4.30 30.33
CA LEU A 73 -15.94 -5.03 30.24
C LEU A 73 -16.01 -5.99 29.05
N CYS A 74 -15.31 -5.69 27.94
CA CYS A 74 -15.25 -6.61 26.79
C CYS A 74 -14.69 -7.97 27.15
N PHE A 75 -13.80 -8.05 28.15
CA PHE A 75 -13.14 -9.29 28.56
C PHE A 75 -13.76 -9.92 29.81
N THR A 76 -14.47 -9.16 30.64
CA THR A 76 -14.89 -9.62 31.97
C THR A 76 -16.38 -9.87 32.11
N GLY A 77 -17.24 -9.32 31.25
CA GLY A 77 -18.67 -9.52 31.44
C GLY A 77 -19.62 -9.16 30.31
N ALA A 78 -19.20 -8.39 29.31
CA ALA A 78 -20.06 -8.12 28.15
C ALA A 78 -20.34 -9.41 27.36
N LYS A 79 -21.57 -9.56 26.85
CA LYS A 79 -21.91 -10.68 25.99
C LYS A 79 -21.09 -10.61 24.70
N LEU A 80 -20.67 -11.77 24.19
CA LEU A 80 -19.86 -11.84 22.96
C LEU A 80 -20.56 -11.16 21.76
N CYS A 81 -21.88 -11.30 21.64
CA CYS A 81 -22.65 -10.62 20.60
C CYS A 81 -22.58 -9.08 20.71
N THR A 82 -22.58 -8.52 21.92
CA THR A 82 -22.40 -7.09 22.17
C THR A 82 -20.99 -6.63 21.78
N VAL A 83 -19.96 -7.43 22.09
CA VAL A 83 -18.57 -7.14 21.70
C VAL A 83 -18.44 -7.13 20.17
N ILE A 84 -18.96 -8.16 19.49
CA ILE A 84 -18.95 -8.23 18.02
C ILE A 84 -19.72 -7.05 17.41
N TYR A 85 -20.93 -6.77 17.89
CA TYR A 85 -21.74 -5.63 17.45
C TYR A 85 -21.00 -4.30 17.59
N THR A 86 -20.30 -4.11 18.71
CA THR A 86 -19.50 -2.93 19.00
C THR A 86 -18.43 -2.70 17.93
N PHE A 87 -17.70 -3.74 17.54
CA PHE A 87 -16.70 -3.63 16.45
C PHE A 87 -17.34 -3.43 15.07
N VAL A 88 -18.48 -4.07 14.79
CA VAL A 88 -19.22 -3.88 13.52
C VAL A 88 -19.68 -2.43 13.37
N ILE A 89 -20.27 -1.84 14.41
CA ILE A 89 -20.67 -0.42 14.40
C ILE A 89 -19.45 0.50 14.25
N GLY A 90 -18.32 0.15 14.89
CA GLY A 90 -17.05 0.86 14.70
C GLY A 90 -16.54 0.82 13.25
N PHE A 91 -16.67 -0.31 12.57
CA PHE A 91 -16.30 -0.45 11.16
C PHE A 91 -17.23 0.37 10.24
N ILE A 92 -18.54 0.33 10.49
CA ILE A 92 -19.53 1.15 9.76
C ILE A 92 -19.21 2.64 9.91
N ALA A 93 -18.90 3.08 11.13
CA ALA A 93 -18.46 4.45 11.40
C ALA A 93 -17.19 4.83 10.60
N ALA A 94 -16.17 3.96 10.63
CA ALA A 94 -14.94 4.17 9.88
C ALA A 94 -15.18 4.26 8.37
N PHE A 95 -16.11 3.48 7.83
CA PHE A 95 -16.51 3.53 6.42
C PHE A 95 -17.17 4.88 6.07
N GLY A 96 -18.02 5.41 6.95
CA GLY A 96 -18.62 6.73 6.78
C GLY A 96 -17.61 7.87 6.71
N VAL A 97 -16.55 7.82 7.52
CA VAL A 97 -15.47 8.82 7.48
C VAL A 97 -14.58 8.62 6.25
N THR A 98 -14.11 7.40 5.99
CA THR A 98 -13.10 7.14 4.96
C THR A 98 -13.67 7.12 3.54
N ALA A 99 -14.75 6.38 3.30
CA ALA A 99 -15.39 6.33 1.98
C ALA A 99 -16.25 7.57 1.75
N GLY A 100 -16.96 8.05 2.77
CA GLY A 100 -17.82 9.23 2.72
C GLY A 100 -17.03 10.54 2.89
N ALA A 101 -16.91 11.03 4.12
CA ALA A 101 -16.39 12.38 4.43
C ALA A 101 -15.08 12.70 3.70
N HIS A 102 -14.14 11.76 3.73
CA HIS A 102 -12.81 11.90 3.14
C HIS A 102 -12.82 11.80 1.61
N ARG A 103 -13.14 10.64 1.06
CA ARG A 103 -12.94 10.37 -0.37
C ARG A 103 -14.04 10.97 -1.26
N LEU A 104 -15.30 10.83 -0.86
CA LEU A 104 -16.44 11.31 -1.64
C LEU A 104 -16.59 12.83 -1.54
N TRP A 105 -16.70 13.37 -0.33
CA TRP A 105 -17.05 14.78 -0.14
C TRP A 105 -15.83 15.70 -0.08
N ALA A 106 -14.73 15.31 0.58
CA ALA A 106 -13.55 16.17 0.64
C ALA A 106 -12.72 16.17 -0.63
N HIS A 107 -12.41 14.99 -1.18
CA HIS A 107 -11.55 14.84 -2.36
C HIS A 107 -12.28 14.64 -3.69
N LYS A 108 -13.59 14.37 -3.69
CA LYS A 108 -14.37 14.10 -4.92
C LYS A 108 -13.76 13.00 -5.79
N SER A 109 -13.12 11.99 -5.18
CA SER A 109 -12.39 10.95 -5.91
C SER A 109 -13.30 9.95 -6.63
N TYR A 110 -14.59 9.97 -6.32
CA TYR A 110 -15.62 9.23 -7.04
C TYR A 110 -16.98 9.92 -6.91
N LYS A 111 -17.95 9.52 -7.74
CA LYS A 111 -19.34 9.99 -7.68
C LYS A 111 -20.24 8.89 -7.12
N ALA A 112 -21.21 9.25 -6.29
CA ALA A 112 -22.18 8.32 -5.71
C ALA A 112 -23.61 8.80 -5.99
N LYS A 113 -24.50 7.86 -6.35
CA LYS A 113 -25.95 8.14 -6.45
C LYS A 113 -26.52 8.46 -5.06
N TRP A 114 -27.67 9.13 -5.03
CA TRP A 114 -28.29 9.61 -3.80
C TRP A 114 -28.49 8.54 -2.70
N PRO A 115 -28.82 7.26 -3.00
CA PRO A 115 -29.01 6.27 -1.93
C PRO A 115 -27.70 5.97 -1.19
N MET A 116 -26.60 5.82 -1.93
CA MET A 116 -25.28 5.59 -1.36
C MET A 116 -24.80 6.81 -0.55
N ARG A 117 -25.10 8.03 -1.00
CA ARG A 117 -24.80 9.26 -0.26
C ARG A 117 -25.52 9.31 1.09
N VAL A 118 -26.79 8.92 1.13
CA VAL A 118 -27.56 8.83 2.39
C VAL A 118 -26.96 7.78 3.33
N ILE A 119 -26.63 6.59 2.82
CA ILE A 119 -26.00 5.54 3.62
C ILE A 119 -24.68 6.04 4.22
N LEU A 120 -23.79 6.60 3.40
CA LEU A 120 -22.50 7.11 3.87
C LEU A 120 -22.65 8.26 4.87
N MET A 121 -23.69 9.08 4.72
CA MET A 121 -24.00 10.16 5.66
C MET A 121 -24.44 9.61 7.02
N ILE A 122 -25.29 8.57 7.05
CA ILE A 122 -25.67 7.89 8.30
C ILE A 122 -24.43 7.28 8.95
N CYS A 123 -23.63 6.53 8.17
CA CYS A 123 -22.38 5.95 8.65
C CYS A 123 -21.43 7.02 9.24
N GLN A 124 -21.31 8.18 8.60
CA GLN A 124 -20.49 9.28 9.09
C GLN A 124 -21.06 9.89 10.37
N THR A 125 -22.39 9.94 10.51
CA THR A 125 -23.05 10.43 11.72
C THR A 125 -22.81 9.50 12.92
N ILE A 126 -22.76 8.18 12.71
CA ILE A 126 -22.37 7.19 13.73
C ILE A 126 -20.93 7.45 14.23
N ALA A 127 -20.03 7.95 13.36
CA ALA A 127 -18.64 8.22 13.71
C ALA A 127 -18.44 9.47 14.57
N PHE A 128 -19.41 10.40 14.55
CA PHE A 128 -19.40 11.65 15.33
C PHE A 128 -18.06 12.40 15.26
N GLN A 129 -17.70 12.90 14.08
CA GLN A 129 -16.49 13.73 13.86
C GLN A 129 -16.84 15.12 13.30
N ASN A 130 -17.90 15.73 13.81
CA ASN A 130 -18.65 16.84 13.19
C ASN A 130 -19.46 16.44 11.96
N HIS A 131 -20.40 17.30 11.56
CA HIS A 131 -21.14 17.12 10.33
C HIS A 131 -20.20 17.22 9.12
N ILE A 132 -20.58 16.56 8.01
CA ILE A 132 -19.74 16.43 6.80
C ILE A 132 -19.19 17.77 6.33
N TYR A 133 -20.02 18.83 6.32
CA TYR A 133 -19.58 20.15 5.87
C TYR A 133 -18.37 20.70 6.65
N GLU A 134 -18.37 20.59 7.98
CA GLU A 134 -17.27 21.12 8.80
C GLU A 134 -16.04 20.20 8.73
N TRP A 135 -16.26 18.88 8.73
CA TRP A 135 -15.18 17.90 8.51
C TRP A 135 -14.46 18.20 7.19
N VAL A 136 -15.20 18.32 6.09
CA VAL A 136 -14.61 18.58 4.76
C VAL A 136 -13.92 19.93 4.69
N ARG A 137 -14.48 20.99 5.28
CA ARG A 137 -13.83 22.31 5.33
C ARG A 137 -12.46 22.18 6.01
N ASP A 138 -12.42 21.65 7.22
CA ASP A 138 -11.19 21.52 7.99
C ASP A 138 -10.17 20.61 7.27
N HIS A 139 -10.63 19.55 6.60
CA HIS A 139 -9.78 18.66 5.79
C HIS A 139 -9.18 19.34 4.56
N ARG A 140 -9.98 20.11 3.81
CA ARG A 140 -9.51 20.88 2.65
C ARG A 140 -8.52 21.97 3.06
N VAL A 141 -8.75 22.63 4.20
CA VAL A 141 -7.80 23.57 4.80
C VAL A 141 -6.49 22.86 5.15
N HIS A 142 -6.57 21.72 5.83
CA HIS A 142 -5.40 20.91 6.18
C HIS A 142 -4.57 20.61 4.93
N HIS A 143 -5.16 20.05 3.87
CA HIS A 143 -4.42 19.74 2.63
C HIS A 143 -3.80 20.96 1.94
N LYS A 144 -4.48 22.11 1.97
CA LYS A 144 -4.03 23.31 1.26
C LYS A 144 -2.93 24.06 2.02
N PHE A 145 -2.92 23.95 3.35
CA PHE A 145 -2.04 24.71 4.22
C PHE A 145 -1.29 23.82 5.21
N THR A 146 -1.01 22.57 4.83
CA THR A 146 -0.38 21.54 5.66
C THR A 146 0.84 22.09 6.39
N ASP A 147 0.98 21.74 7.66
CA ASP A 147 2.13 22.11 8.51
C ASP A 147 2.32 23.64 8.73
N THR A 148 1.31 24.46 8.41
CA THR A 148 1.32 25.92 8.72
C THR A 148 0.38 26.25 9.89
N ASP A 149 0.37 27.51 10.34
CA ASP A 149 -0.59 27.98 11.37
C ASP A 149 -2.06 27.99 10.89
N ALA A 150 -2.30 27.83 9.59
CA ALA A 150 -3.63 27.63 9.03
C ALA A 150 -4.07 26.16 9.00
N ASP A 151 -3.17 25.20 9.26
CA ASP A 151 -3.52 23.79 9.41
C ASP A 151 -4.22 23.55 10.78
N PRO A 152 -5.48 23.08 10.80
CA PRO A 152 -6.22 22.86 12.05
C PRO A 152 -5.51 21.93 13.04
N HIS A 153 -4.74 20.96 12.54
CA HIS A 153 -4.04 19.95 13.34
C HIS A 153 -2.55 19.88 12.98
N ASN A 154 -1.94 21.06 12.80
CA ASN A 154 -0.53 21.24 12.48
C ASN A 154 0.40 20.32 13.31
N ALA A 155 0.98 19.33 12.64
CA ALA A 155 1.87 18.34 13.25
C ALA A 155 3.18 18.93 13.78
N GLN A 156 3.61 20.10 13.30
CA GLN A 156 4.80 20.80 13.81
C GLN A 156 4.65 21.24 15.28
N ARG A 157 3.41 21.34 15.78
CA ARG A 157 3.14 21.66 17.19
C ARG A 157 3.21 20.43 18.12
N GLY A 158 3.64 19.28 17.58
CA GLY A 158 3.92 18.05 18.31
C GLY A 158 2.79 17.04 18.28
N PHE A 159 3.12 15.77 18.61
CA PHE A 159 2.20 14.63 18.54
C PHE A 159 0.92 14.86 19.33
N PHE A 160 1.04 15.33 20.57
CA PHE A 160 -0.12 15.57 21.42
C PHE A 160 -1.07 16.60 20.78
N PHE A 161 -0.54 17.69 20.21
CA PHE A 161 -1.35 18.70 19.55
C PHE A 161 -2.11 18.13 18.37
N SER A 162 -1.43 17.48 17.42
CA SER A 162 -2.07 16.97 16.20
C SER A 162 -2.99 15.76 16.45
N HIS A 163 -2.74 15.01 17.53
CA HIS A 163 -3.58 13.88 17.90
C HIS A 163 -4.91 14.32 18.53
N ILE A 164 -4.87 15.03 19.65
CA ILE A 164 -6.08 15.42 20.42
C ILE A 164 -6.02 16.87 20.93
N GLY A 165 -4.83 17.42 21.14
CA GLY A 165 -4.62 18.73 21.74
C GLY A 165 -5.33 19.87 21.02
N TRP A 166 -5.32 19.88 19.70
CA TRP A 166 -6.02 20.89 18.89
C TRP A 166 -7.54 20.93 19.11
N LEU A 167 -8.13 19.86 19.67
CA LEU A 167 -9.55 19.79 20.03
C LEU A 167 -9.88 20.44 21.37
N MET A 168 -8.88 20.64 22.21
CA MET A 168 -9.02 21.21 23.54
C MET A 168 -8.73 22.71 23.55
N LEU A 169 -8.60 23.33 22.38
CA LEU A 169 -8.13 24.70 22.22
C LEU A 169 -9.00 25.48 21.24
N LYS A 170 -9.03 26.81 21.37
CA LYS A 170 -9.57 27.67 20.31
C LYS A 170 -8.67 27.58 19.07
N LYS A 171 -9.28 27.39 17.90
CA LYS A 171 -8.58 27.34 16.60
C LYS A 171 -7.74 28.60 16.39
N HIS A 172 -6.58 28.45 15.75
CA HIS A 172 -5.75 29.60 15.38
C HIS A 172 -6.51 30.52 14.40
N PRO A 173 -6.38 31.86 14.50
CA PRO A 173 -7.08 32.79 13.60
C PRO A 173 -6.86 32.50 12.12
N ASP A 174 -5.66 32.05 11.75
CA ASP A 174 -5.35 31.71 10.36
C ASP A 174 -6.15 30.51 9.84
N VAL A 175 -6.50 29.54 10.70
CA VAL A 175 -7.39 28.42 10.34
C VAL A 175 -8.77 28.95 9.96
N ILE A 176 -9.28 29.95 10.70
CA ILE A 176 -10.59 30.55 10.46
C ILE A 176 -10.55 31.38 9.17
N LYS A 177 -9.56 32.27 9.05
CA LYS A 177 -9.41 33.18 7.90
C LYS A 177 -9.18 32.41 6.60
N LYS A 178 -8.30 31.42 6.59
CA LYS A 178 -8.00 30.60 5.41
C LYS A 178 -9.10 29.57 5.15
N GLY A 179 -9.79 29.09 6.18
CA GLY A 179 -10.96 28.24 6.04
C GLY A 179 -12.13 28.90 5.35
N ALA A 180 -12.34 30.20 5.57
CA ALA A 180 -13.35 30.98 4.84
C ALA A 180 -13.06 31.13 3.34
N MET A 181 -11.80 30.93 2.91
CA MET A 181 -11.38 31.01 1.51
C MET A 181 -11.47 29.68 0.75
N ILE A 182 -11.85 28.59 1.43
CA ILE A 182 -12.04 27.29 0.78
C ILE A 182 -13.39 27.27 0.09
N ASP A 183 -13.40 26.92 -1.20
CA ASP A 183 -14.64 26.68 -1.94
C ASP A 183 -15.37 25.47 -1.35
N MET A 184 -16.61 25.71 -0.94
CA MET A 184 -17.53 24.75 -0.36
C MET A 184 -18.87 24.68 -1.13
N SER A 185 -18.96 25.38 -2.27
CA SER A 185 -20.19 25.53 -3.07
C SER A 185 -20.75 24.19 -3.54
N ASP A 186 -19.89 23.19 -3.72
CA ASP A 186 -20.29 21.83 -4.07
C ASP A 186 -21.07 21.12 -2.95
N LEU A 187 -20.72 21.38 -1.69
CA LEU A 187 -21.40 20.81 -0.53
C LEU A 187 -22.66 21.57 -0.16
N GLU A 188 -22.71 22.86 -0.47
CA GLU A 188 -23.94 23.67 -0.35
C GLU A 188 -25.01 23.23 -1.35
N LYS A 189 -24.59 22.73 -2.53
CA LYS A 189 -25.48 22.14 -3.54
C LYS A 189 -25.85 20.68 -3.26
N ASP A 190 -25.22 20.02 -2.28
CA ASP A 190 -25.50 18.63 -1.92
C ASP A 190 -26.66 18.57 -0.89
N PRO A 191 -27.88 18.15 -1.29
CA PRO A 191 -29.02 18.14 -0.38
C PRO A 191 -28.84 17.18 0.81
N VAL A 192 -28.07 16.11 0.66
CA VAL A 192 -27.81 15.13 1.74
C VAL A 192 -26.90 15.75 2.80
N VAL A 193 -25.86 16.47 2.37
CA VAL A 193 -24.93 17.15 3.29
C VAL A 193 -25.62 18.32 4.01
N VAL A 194 -26.41 19.11 3.29
CA VAL A 194 -27.19 20.21 3.87
C VAL A 194 -28.21 19.67 4.87
N TRP A 195 -28.90 18.59 4.53
CA TRP A 195 -29.86 17.94 5.42
C TRP A 195 -29.21 17.44 6.71
N GLN A 196 -28.08 16.71 6.58
CA GLN A 196 -27.33 16.25 7.75
C GLN A 196 -26.90 17.42 8.62
N ARG A 197 -26.34 18.48 8.03
CA ARG A 197 -25.88 19.67 8.76
C ARG A 197 -27.02 20.31 9.57
N ARG A 198 -28.22 20.43 8.99
CA ARG A 198 -29.40 21.03 9.66
C ARG A 198 -29.87 20.20 10.85
N LEU A 199 -29.87 18.87 10.72
CA LEU A 199 -30.39 17.96 11.75
C LEU A 199 -29.31 17.32 12.63
N TYR A 200 -28.05 17.73 12.47
CA TYR A 200 -26.91 17.04 13.08
C TYR A 200 -27.02 16.92 14.61
N ILE A 201 -27.56 17.94 15.27
CA ILE A 201 -27.72 17.96 16.74
C ILE A 201 -28.68 16.86 17.24
N VAL A 202 -29.62 16.42 16.41
CA VAL A 202 -30.56 15.33 16.71
C VAL A 202 -30.01 13.99 16.21
N LEU A 203 -29.49 13.96 14.99
CA LEU A 203 -28.99 12.73 14.38
C LEU A 203 -27.76 12.18 15.11
N MET A 204 -26.85 13.05 15.56
CA MET A 204 -25.62 12.65 16.24
C MET A 204 -25.88 11.82 17.51
N PRO A 205 -26.62 12.30 18.53
CA PRO A 205 -26.82 11.52 19.75
C PRO A 205 -27.59 10.24 19.48
N LEU A 206 -28.54 10.29 18.53
CA LEU A 206 -29.33 9.14 18.11
C LEU A 206 -28.46 8.03 17.52
N PHE A 207 -27.68 8.33 16.48
CA PHE A 207 -26.91 7.33 15.74
C PHE A 207 -25.59 6.96 16.41
N CYS A 208 -24.94 7.90 17.11
CA CYS A 208 -23.66 7.63 17.75
C CYS A 208 -23.82 6.96 19.12
N PHE A 209 -24.86 7.25 19.89
CA PHE A 209 -24.97 6.80 21.28
C PHE A 209 -26.23 6.01 21.59
N ILE A 210 -27.42 6.54 21.26
CA ILE A 210 -28.70 5.95 21.67
C ILE A 210 -28.93 4.62 20.98
N ILE A 211 -28.93 4.57 19.64
CA ILE A 211 -29.18 3.34 18.87
C ILE A 211 -28.13 2.27 19.20
N PRO A 212 -26.81 2.56 19.19
CA PRO A 212 -25.80 1.55 19.51
C PRO A 212 -25.86 1.03 20.96
N THR A 213 -26.42 1.80 21.90
CA THR A 213 -26.63 1.34 23.28
C THR A 213 -27.93 0.54 23.40
N TRP A 214 -28.98 0.99 22.71
CA TRP A 214 -30.32 0.41 22.79
C TRP A 214 -30.42 -0.96 22.12
N ILE A 215 -29.78 -1.15 20.97
CA ILE A 215 -29.85 -2.42 20.23
C ILE A 215 -29.37 -3.61 21.09
N PRO A 216 -28.18 -3.59 21.70
CA PRO A 216 -27.74 -4.70 22.54
C PRO A 216 -28.62 -4.94 23.76
N TRP A 217 -29.10 -3.86 24.37
CA TRP A 217 -29.99 -3.93 25.51
C TRP A 217 -31.31 -4.61 25.13
N HIS A 218 -31.91 -4.23 24.00
CA HIS A 218 -33.23 -4.70 23.61
C HIS A 218 -33.22 -6.10 22.96
N PHE A 219 -32.34 -6.34 21.98
CA PHE A 219 -32.44 -7.53 21.12
C PHE A 219 -31.83 -8.79 21.71
N TRP A 220 -30.80 -8.68 22.53
CA TRP A 220 -30.15 -9.83 23.16
C TRP A 220 -29.91 -9.65 24.66
N GLY A 221 -30.63 -8.70 25.27
CA GLY A 221 -30.72 -8.53 26.72
C GLY A 221 -29.40 -8.18 27.39
N GLU A 222 -28.57 -7.34 26.76
CA GLU A 222 -27.36 -6.82 27.41
C GLU A 222 -27.72 -5.87 28.57
N ARG A 223 -26.85 -5.78 29.58
CA ARG A 223 -27.03 -4.79 30.65
C ARG A 223 -26.88 -3.37 30.05
N PRO A 224 -27.81 -2.43 30.30
CA PRO A 224 -27.75 -1.09 29.73
C PRO A 224 -26.41 -0.37 29.95
N MET A 225 -25.85 -0.51 31.15
CA MET A 225 -24.55 0.07 31.50
C MET A 225 -23.40 -0.55 30.69
N TYR A 226 -23.45 -1.85 30.40
CA TYR A 226 -22.40 -2.50 29.61
C TYR A 226 -22.50 -2.04 28.15
N ALA A 227 -23.70 -1.99 27.58
CA ALA A 227 -23.93 -1.48 26.23
C ALA A 227 -23.49 0.00 26.08
N TRP A 228 -23.71 0.82 27.11
CA TRP A 228 -23.26 2.22 27.15
C TRP A 228 -21.74 2.35 27.15
N TYR A 229 -21.04 1.65 28.05
CA TYR A 229 -19.58 1.73 28.12
C TYR A 229 -18.89 1.11 26.91
N LEU A 230 -19.45 0.05 26.31
CA LEU A 230 -18.95 -0.49 25.03
C LEU A 230 -19.19 0.48 23.86
N THR A 231 -20.30 1.22 23.87
CA THR A 231 -20.56 2.31 22.92
C THR A 231 -19.52 3.42 23.05
N LEU A 232 -19.21 3.86 24.27
CA LEU A 232 -18.17 4.86 24.54
C LEU A 232 -16.77 4.35 24.17
N PHE A 233 -16.48 3.08 24.44
CA PHE A 233 -15.23 2.44 24.02
C PHE A 233 -15.08 2.46 22.49
N ARG A 234 -16.09 2.00 21.74
CA ARG A 234 -16.07 2.03 20.26
C ARG A 234 -15.89 3.43 19.72
N TYR A 235 -16.60 4.40 20.27
CA TYR A 235 -16.49 5.78 19.82
C TYR A 235 -15.07 6.34 20.05
N THR A 236 -14.51 6.11 21.25
CA THR A 236 -13.16 6.54 21.61
C THR A 236 -12.10 5.87 20.76
N LEU A 237 -12.25 4.56 20.49
CA LEU A 237 -11.37 3.81 19.61
C LEU A 237 -11.40 4.39 18.19
N SER A 238 -12.60 4.65 17.65
CA SER A 238 -12.77 5.25 16.32
C SER A 238 -12.11 6.63 16.19
N LEU A 239 -12.25 7.47 17.22
CA LEU A 239 -11.58 8.77 17.30
C LEU A 239 -10.07 8.63 17.28
N ASN A 240 -9.49 7.81 18.17
CA ASN A 240 -8.04 7.63 18.26
C ASN A 240 -7.44 7.06 16.97
N LEU A 241 -8.11 6.08 16.34
CA LEU A 241 -7.68 5.55 15.04
C LEU A 241 -7.67 6.62 13.94
N THR A 242 -8.66 7.53 13.95
CA THR A 242 -8.69 8.66 13.01
C THR A 242 -7.60 9.68 13.35
N TRP A 243 -7.38 9.97 14.63
CA TRP A 243 -6.42 10.96 15.08
C TRP A 243 -4.97 10.53 14.86
N LEU A 244 -4.69 9.23 14.84
CA LEU A 244 -3.39 8.70 14.41
C LEU A 244 -3.03 9.13 12.98
N VAL A 245 -4.03 9.33 12.09
CA VAL A 245 -3.78 9.85 10.74
C VAL A 245 -3.26 11.29 10.80
N ASN A 246 -3.73 12.11 11.74
CA ASN A 246 -3.26 13.50 11.88
C ASN A 246 -1.89 13.58 12.57
N SER A 247 -1.60 12.65 13.49
CA SER A 247 -0.38 12.69 14.31
C SER A 247 0.69 11.71 13.83
N ALA A 248 0.47 10.41 14.03
CA ALA A 248 1.43 9.36 13.70
C ALA A 248 1.80 9.39 12.20
N ALA A 249 0.82 9.55 11.31
CA ALA A 249 1.08 9.57 9.87
C ALA A 249 1.72 10.88 9.36
N HIS A 250 1.81 11.94 10.16
CA HIS A 250 2.58 13.15 9.80
C HIS A 250 3.96 13.21 10.47
N ILE A 251 4.14 12.54 11.61
CA ILE A 251 5.37 12.63 12.43
C ILE A 251 6.28 11.42 12.21
N TRP A 252 5.68 10.23 12.15
CA TRP A 252 6.40 8.97 11.97
C TRP A 252 6.31 8.45 10.54
N ASP A 253 5.93 9.33 9.61
CA ASP A 253 6.07 9.05 8.18
C ASP A 253 7.54 8.97 7.79
N LEU A 254 7.83 7.98 6.98
CA LEU A 254 9.17 7.58 6.58
C LEU A 254 9.78 8.52 5.53
N HIS A 255 8.98 9.45 4.98
CA HIS A 255 9.39 10.45 4.00
C HIS A 255 9.92 11.77 4.61
N LYS A 256 9.36 12.27 5.72
CA LYS A 256 9.74 13.59 6.29
C LYS A 256 11.15 13.63 6.92
N THR A 257 11.61 12.50 7.48
CA THR A 257 12.96 12.41 8.02
C THR A 257 14.02 12.56 6.91
N SER A 258 13.73 12.07 5.70
CA SER A 258 14.64 12.18 4.55
C SER A 258 14.65 13.58 3.90
N ALA A 259 13.50 14.26 3.78
CA ALA A 259 13.43 15.59 3.15
C ALA A 259 14.04 16.71 4.01
N THR A 260 13.94 16.59 5.34
CA THR A 260 14.54 17.58 6.28
C THR A 260 16.06 17.40 6.37
N LEU A 261 16.56 16.18 6.15
CA LEU A 261 17.99 15.89 6.00
C LEU A 261 18.51 16.45 4.67
N SER A 262 17.79 16.24 3.56
CA SER A 262 18.23 16.74 2.24
C SER A 262 18.24 18.26 2.13
N LEU A 263 17.34 18.98 2.80
CA LEU A 263 17.35 20.45 2.82
C LEU A 263 18.50 21.02 3.65
N LYS A 264 18.91 20.36 4.74
CA LYS A 264 20.09 20.76 5.51
C LYS A 264 21.38 20.47 4.75
N GLU A 265 21.42 19.37 3.99
CA GLU A 265 22.52 19.02 3.09
C GLU A 265 22.62 20.04 1.93
N LEU A 266 21.50 20.37 1.27
CA LEU A 266 21.45 21.41 0.22
C LEU A 266 21.86 22.80 0.72
N GLN A 267 21.52 23.15 1.96
CA GLN A 267 21.86 24.45 2.54
C GLN A 267 23.32 24.52 3.02
N GLN A 268 23.96 23.37 3.29
CA GLN A 268 25.41 23.28 3.49
C GLN A 268 26.15 23.35 2.15
N ASP A 269 25.62 22.73 1.09
CA ASP A 269 26.22 22.77 -0.24
C ASP A 269 26.24 24.19 -0.84
N ILE A 270 25.16 24.98 -0.67
CA ILE A 270 25.09 26.37 -1.16
C ILE A 270 26.06 27.31 -0.42
N VAL A 271 26.34 27.06 0.87
CA VAL A 271 27.33 27.83 1.64
C VAL A 271 28.76 27.46 1.22
N GLN A 272 28.97 26.23 0.75
CA GLN A 272 30.27 25.75 0.30
C GLN A 272 30.58 26.22 -1.13
N GLU A 273 29.57 26.30 -2.00
CA GLU A 273 29.69 26.71 -3.41
C GLU A 273 29.99 28.22 -3.59
N ASN A 274 29.52 29.07 -2.67
CA ASN A 274 29.82 30.51 -2.70
C ASN A 274 31.22 30.91 -2.20
N SER A 275 32.02 29.95 -1.70
CA SER A 275 33.38 30.23 -1.21
C SER A 275 34.50 29.86 -2.21
N THR A 276 34.16 29.37 -3.41
CA THR A 276 35.13 28.82 -4.37
C THR A 276 35.10 29.46 -5.77
N ILE A 277 34.84 30.77 -5.84
CA ILE A 277 35.05 31.55 -7.07
C ILE A 277 36.16 32.57 -6.84
N GLN A 278 37.41 32.12 -6.98
CA GLN A 278 38.54 32.96 -7.37
C GLN A 278 39.43 32.17 -8.34
N GLU A 279 39.96 32.94 -9.30
CA GLU A 279 40.64 32.57 -10.55
C GLU A 279 41.78 31.55 -10.39
N GLU A 280 41.99 30.68 -11.39
CA GLU A 280 43.20 30.69 -12.22
C GLU A 280 43.32 29.49 -13.19
N SER A 281 44.11 29.76 -14.22
CA SER A 281 44.46 29.03 -15.44
C SER A 281 44.89 27.55 -15.31
N TRP A 282 44.61 26.79 -16.38
CA TRP A 282 44.98 25.39 -16.58
C TRP A 282 46.49 25.14 -16.77
N PRO A 283 47.04 24.12 -16.06
CA PRO A 283 48.09 23.27 -16.62
C PRO A 283 47.61 21.81 -16.74
N MET A 284 48.02 21.16 -17.83
CA MET A 284 47.82 19.72 -18.10
C MET A 284 48.54 18.84 -17.07
N SER A 285 47.91 18.52 -15.94
CA SER A 285 48.43 17.48 -15.03
C SER A 285 47.35 16.68 -14.26
N ASN A 286 46.07 16.79 -14.63
CA ASN A 286 44.98 16.12 -13.89
C ASN A 286 44.46 14.82 -14.53
N LEU A 287 45.35 13.86 -14.81
CA LEU A 287 44.92 12.47 -15.08
C LEU A 287 44.78 11.61 -13.81
N GLN A 288 44.94 12.20 -12.63
CA GLN A 288 44.70 11.53 -11.35
C GLN A 288 44.10 12.52 -10.35
N LYS A 289 42.78 12.71 -10.37
CA LYS A 289 42.04 13.09 -9.14
C LYS A 289 40.53 12.85 -9.22
N SER A 290 40.11 12.04 -8.25
CA SER A 290 38.79 11.82 -7.66
C SER A 290 37.66 11.27 -8.54
N GLN A 291 37.62 9.94 -8.62
CA GLN A 291 36.37 9.22 -8.32
C GLN A 291 35.82 9.78 -7.01
N LYS A 292 34.84 10.70 -7.06
CA LYS A 292 33.94 10.90 -5.91
C LYS A 292 33.19 9.59 -5.78
N SER A 293 33.57 8.77 -4.80
CA SER A 293 32.80 7.57 -4.45
C SER A 293 31.37 8.01 -4.18
N GLU A 294 30.41 7.38 -4.86
CA GLU A 294 29.01 7.57 -4.52
C GLU A 294 28.83 7.29 -3.02
N PRO A 295 28.01 8.08 -2.31
CA PRO A 295 27.82 7.90 -0.88
C PRO A 295 27.33 6.47 -0.61
N ILE A 296 28.10 5.72 0.18
CA ILE A 296 27.77 4.34 0.56
C ILE A 296 26.36 4.33 1.18
N TYR A 297 25.41 3.66 0.53
CA TYR A 297 24.04 3.56 1.01
C TYR A 297 24.02 2.94 2.41
N LYS A 298 23.43 3.66 3.38
CA LYS A 298 23.27 3.18 4.75
C LYS A 298 21.98 2.36 4.89
N TRP A 299 22.16 1.10 5.23
CA TRP A 299 21.11 0.11 5.39
C TRP A 299 20.23 0.45 6.60
N LYS A 300 18.92 0.56 6.40
CA LYS A 300 17.94 0.84 7.47
C LYS A 300 17.07 -0.38 7.71
N ILE A 301 17.29 -1.03 8.85
CA ILE A 301 16.58 -2.25 9.27
C ILE A 301 15.16 -1.91 9.74
N VAL A 302 14.20 -2.72 9.32
CA VAL A 302 12.80 -2.67 9.73
C VAL A 302 12.57 -3.80 10.73
N TRP A 303 12.87 -3.55 12.01
CA TRP A 303 12.84 -4.57 13.08
C TRP A 303 11.50 -5.29 13.24
N ARG A 304 10.38 -4.61 12.95
CA ARG A 304 9.06 -5.25 12.92
C ARG A 304 9.04 -6.45 11.95
N ASN A 305 9.60 -6.28 10.75
CA ASN A 305 9.60 -7.33 9.74
C ASN A 305 10.55 -8.46 10.16
N VAL A 306 11.71 -8.13 10.75
CA VAL A 306 12.65 -9.11 11.31
C VAL A 306 11.96 -10.02 12.32
N ILE A 307 11.25 -9.45 13.30
CA ILE A 307 10.54 -10.20 14.35
C ILE A 307 9.43 -11.09 13.74
N ILE A 308 8.67 -10.56 12.78
CA ILE A 308 7.61 -11.32 12.11
C ILE A 308 8.18 -12.50 11.33
N PHE A 309 9.25 -12.31 10.56
CA PHE A 309 9.88 -13.40 9.84
C PHE A 309 10.51 -14.42 10.78
N LEU A 310 11.13 -13.98 11.89
CA LEU A 310 11.65 -14.89 12.90
C LEU A 310 10.54 -15.78 13.47
N TYR A 311 9.39 -15.20 13.83
CA TYR A 311 8.21 -15.96 14.27
C TYR A 311 7.76 -16.97 13.21
N PHE A 312 7.62 -16.56 11.95
CA PHE A 312 7.16 -17.46 10.89
C PHE A 312 8.13 -18.60 10.61
N HIS A 313 9.44 -18.37 10.67
CA HIS A 313 10.43 -19.42 10.42
C HIS A 313 10.53 -20.39 11.61
N ILE A 314 10.53 -19.91 12.85
CA ILE A 314 10.48 -20.78 14.04
C ILE A 314 9.18 -21.58 14.06
N GLY A 315 8.04 -20.92 13.81
CA GLY A 315 6.73 -21.57 13.72
C GLY A 315 6.67 -22.61 12.60
N ALA A 316 7.34 -22.37 11.47
CA ALA A 316 7.42 -23.32 10.38
C ALA A 316 8.26 -24.55 10.72
N ILE A 317 9.37 -24.40 11.46
CA ILE A 317 10.15 -25.55 11.96
C ILE A 317 9.28 -26.43 12.86
N TYR A 318 8.50 -25.81 13.76
CA TYR A 318 7.56 -26.56 14.59
C TYR A 318 6.43 -27.19 13.76
N GLY A 319 5.89 -26.48 12.77
CA GLY A 319 4.90 -27.03 11.83
C GLY A 319 5.44 -28.21 11.02
N ALA A 320 6.72 -28.18 10.60
CA ALA A 320 7.38 -29.30 9.94
C ALA A 320 7.51 -30.51 10.87
N TYR A 321 7.89 -30.29 12.13
CA TYR A 321 7.89 -31.35 13.15
C TYR A 321 6.50 -31.96 13.31
N LEU A 322 5.44 -31.14 13.41
CA LEU A 322 4.07 -31.61 13.53
C LEU A 322 3.61 -32.41 12.30
N LEU A 323 4.05 -32.00 11.11
CA LEU A 323 3.74 -32.64 9.83
C LEU A 323 4.17 -34.12 9.79
N PHE A 324 5.29 -34.46 10.43
CA PHE A 324 5.82 -35.84 10.45
C PHE A 324 5.41 -36.65 11.69
N THR A 325 4.70 -36.06 12.66
CA THR A 325 4.49 -36.70 13.97
C THR A 325 3.02 -36.89 14.34
N VAL A 326 2.21 -35.83 14.32
CA VAL A 326 0.91 -35.84 15.02
C VAL A 326 -0.28 -35.41 14.17
N VAL A 327 -0.07 -34.68 13.08
CA VAL A 327 -1.18 -34.13 12.29
C VAL A 327 -1.88 -35.21 11.48
N ARG A 328 -3.17 -35.00 11.21
CA ARG A 328 -3.95 -35.92 10.38
C ARG A 328 -3.52 -35.81 8.91
N TRP A 329 -3.56 -36.93 8.20
CA TRP A 329 -3.20 -37.00 6.79
C TRP A 329 -4.05 -36.06 5.90
N TYR A 330 -5.34 -35.86 6.21
CA TYR A 330 -6.19 -34.87 5.52
C TYR A 330 -5.64 -33.45 5.65
N THR A 331 -5.12 -33.09 6.82
CA THR A 331 -4.48 -31.77 7.05
C THR A 331 -3.20 -31.63 6.23
N ILE A 332 -2.43 -32.72 6.08
CA ILE A 332 -1.22 -32.74 5.24
C ILE A 332 -1.60 -32.49 3.78
N ILE A 333 -2.58 -33.24 3.23
CA ILE A 333 -3.03 -33.06 1.84
C ILE A 333 -3.54 -31.63 1.63
N PHE A 334 -4.36 -31.12 2.53
CA PHE A 334 -4.89 -29.76 2.44
C PHE A 334 -3.79 -28.69 2.54
N CYS A 335 -2.77 -28.91 3.37
CA CYS A 335 -1.58 -28.08 3.46
C CYS A 335 -0.84 -28.00 2.12
N PHE A 336 -0.57 -29.14 1.47
CA PHE A 336 0.07 -29.15 0.15
C PHE A 336 -0.83 -28.56 -0.94
N PHE A 337 -2.14 -28.87 -0.93
CA PHE A 337 -3.09 -28.27 -1.87
C PHE A 337 -3.08 -26.74 -1.80
N THR A 338 -3.12 -26.17 -0.59
CA THR A 338 -3.06 -24.71 -0.40
C THR A 338 -1.68 -24.12 -0.71
N LEU A 339 -0.59 -24.86 -0.47
CA LEU A 339 0.76 -24.50 -0.91
C LEU A 339 0.83 -24.33 -2.43
N TYR A 340 0.46 -25.36 -3.18
CA TYR A 340 0.49 -25.35 -4.64
C TYR A 340 -0.49 -24.34 -5.23
N SER A 341 -1.66 -24.16 -4.61
CA SER A 341 -2.60 -23.11 -5.00
C SER A 341 -1.97 -21.73 -4.86
N GLY A 342 -1.26 -21.46 -3.75
CA GLY A 342 -0.51 -20.23 -3.54
C GLY A 342 0.57 -20.01 -4.61
N LEU A 343 1.38 -21.03 -4.87
CA LEU A 343 2.44 -20.98 -5.89
C LEU A 343 1.86 -20.69 -7.27
N VAL A 344 0.79 -21.37 -7.70
CA VAL A 344 0.10 -21.09 -8.98
C VAL A 344 -0.43 -19.66 -9.05
N GLY A 345 -0.92 -19.12 -7.93
CA GLY A 345 -1.35 -17.72 -7.86
C GLY A 345 -0.22 -16.71 -8.12
N ILE A 346 1.00 -17.05 -7.68
CA ILE A 346 2.20 -16.26 -7.98
C ILE A 346 2.64 -16.48 -9.43
N THR A 347 2.86 -17.72 -9.85
CA THR A 347 3.47 -18.05 -11.14
C THR A 347 2.53 -17.81 -12.32
N ALA A 348 1.37 -18.48 -12.37
CA ALA A 348 0.40 -18.28 -13.44
C ALA A 348 -0.27 -16.91 -13.37
N GLY A 349 -0.48 -16.39 -12.16
CA GLY A 349 -1.16 -15.12 -11.91
C GLY A 349 -0.22 -13.90 -11.89
N ALA A 350 0.33 -13.58 -10.71
CA ALA A 350 1.09 -12.34 -10.49
C ALA A 350 2.22 -12.15 -11.51
N HIS A 351 2.93 -13.22 -11.82
CA HIS A 351 4.09 -13.25 -12.69
C HIS A 351 3.69 -13.26 -14.17
N ARG A 352 3.27 -14.41 -14.71
CA ARG A 352 3.07 -14.59 -16.16
C ARG A 352 1.90 -13.76 -16.72
N LEU A 353 0.76 -13.74 -16.02
CA LEU A 353 -0.43 -13.01 -16.48
C LEU A 353 -0.34 -11.51 -16.26
N TRP A 354 -0.21 -11.07 -15.01
CA TRP A 354 -0.31 -9.64 -14.68
C TRP A 354 1.00 -8.89 -14.84
N THR A 355 2.15 -9.52 -14.55
CA THR A 355 3.43 -8.85 -14.77
C THR A 355 3.80 -8.84 -16.23
N HIS A 356 3.92 -10.01 -16.85
CA HIS A 356 4.52 -10.13 -18.18
C HIS A 356 3.53 -10.09 -19.34
N LYS A 357 2.21 -10.16 -19.07
CA LYS A 357 1.15 -10.19 -20.10
C LYS A 357 1.37 -11.26 -21.16
N SER A 358 1.99 -12.38 -20.77
CA SER A 358 2.38 -13.46 -21.68
C SER A 358 1.18 -14.26 -22.21
N TYR A 359 0.02 -14.12 -21.57
CA TYR A 359 -1.26 -14.60 -22.05
C TYR A 359 -2.41 -13.72 -21.53
N LYS A 360 -3.61 -13.91 -22.07
CA LYS A 360 -4.84 -13.26 -21.60
C LYS A 360 -5.75 -14.27 -20.91
N ALA A 361 -6.48 -13.80 -19.89
CA ALA A 361 -7.38 -14.63 -19.09
C ALA A 361 -8.79 -14.03 -18.99
N LYS A 362 -9.81 -14.88 -19.15
CA LYS A 362 -11.21 -14.52 -18.86
C LYS A 362 -11.40 -14.28 -17.37
N TRP A 363 -12.46 -13.53 -17.02
CA TRP A 363 -12.70 -13.11 -15.65
C TRP A 363 -12.76 -14.26 -14.61
N PRO A 364 -13.28 -15.48 -14.91
CA PRO A 364 -13.31 -16.55 -13.91
C PRO A 364 -11.91 -17.01 -13.51
N MET A 365 -11.03 -17.24 -14.49
CA MET A 365 -9.63 -17.59 -14.25
C MET A 365 -8.90 -16.49 -13.48
N ARG A 366 -9.12 -15.21 -13.85
CA ARG A 366 -8.53 -14.07 -13.12
C ARG A 366 -8.92 -14.04 -11.65
N VAL A 367 -10.19 -14.32 -11.33
CA VAL A 367 -10.66 -14.37 -9.94
C VAL A 367 -10.03 -15.55 -9.19
N ILE A 368 -9.95 -16.73 -9.80
CA ILE A 368 -9.30 -17.91 -9.19
C ILE A 368 -7.83 -17.60 -8.89
N LEU A 369 -7.09 -17.10 -9.88
CA LEU A 369 -5.67 -16.76 -9.71
C LEU A 369 -5.46 -15.67 -8.66
N MET A 370 -6.38 -14.71 -8.55
CA MET A 370 -6.32 -13.68 -7.52
C MET A 370 -6.54 -14.24 -6.11
N ILE A 371 -7.47 -15.20 -5.94
CA ILE A 371 -7.67 -15.90 -4.66
C ILE A 371 -6.41 -16.69 -4.31
N CYS A 372 -5.90 -17.48 -5.26
CA CYS A 372 -4.63 -18.20 -5.15
C CYS A 372 -3.47 -17.29 -4.75
N GLN A 373 -3.30 -16.14 -5.40
CA GLN A 373 -2.24 -15.18 -5.08
C GLN A 373 -2.41 -14.60 -3.67
N THR A 374 -3.66 -14.39 -3.24
CA THR A 374 -3.96 -13.89 -1.89
C THR A 374 -3.67 -14.94 -0.82
N ILE A 375 -3.82 -16.24 -1.11
CA ILE A 375 -3.37 -17.36 -0.24
C ILE A 375 -1.85 -17.35 -0.06
N ALA A 376 -1.09 -16.92 -1.07
CA ALA A 376 0.37 -16.87 -1.03
C ALA A 376 0.93 -15.72 -0.16
N PHE A 377 0.13 -14.67 0.07
CA PHE A 377 0.49 -13.49 0.88
C PHE A 377 1.87 -12.89 0.55
N GLN A 378 2.09 -12.57 -0.73
CA GLN A 378 3.31 -11.88 -1.18
C GLN A 378 3.00 -10.45 -1.66
N ASN A 379 2.36 -9.65 -0.80
CA ASN A 379 1.71 -8.38 -1.16
C ASN A 379 0.58 -8.52 -2.18
N HIS A 380 -0.23 -7.46 -2.33
CA HIS A 380 -1.30 -7.46 -3.34
C HIS A 380 -0.69 -7.43 -4.76
N ILE A 381 -1.43 -7.97 -5.74
CA ILE A 381 -0.97 -8.15 -7.13
C ILE A 381 -0.31 -6.88 -7.68
N TYR A 382 -0.93 -5.72 -7.48
CA TYR A 382 -0.40 -4.44 -7.99
C TYR A 382 1.03 -4.11 -7.51
N GLU A 383 1.35 -4.40 -6.24
CA GLU A 383 2.67 -4.08 -5.69
C GLU A 383 3.69 -5.12 -6.10
N TRP A 384 3.30 -6.40 -6.09
CA TRP A 384 4.13 -7.49 -6.59
C TRP A 384 4.54 -7.25 -8.04
N VAL A 385 3.58 -6.93 -8.91
CA VAL A 385 3.83 -6.65 -10.33
C VAL A 385 4.74 -5.44 -10.51
N ARG A 386 4.49 -4.34 -9.79
CA ARG A 386 5.34 -3.14 -9.89
C ARG A 386 6.79 -3.49 -9.55
N ASP A 387 7.00 -4.15 -8.40
CA ASP A 387 8.34 -4.50 -7.95
C ASP A 387 9.02 -5.49 -8.92
N HIS A 388 8.27 -6.44 -9.50
CA HIS A 388 8.79 -7.40 -10.48
C HIS A 388 9.12 -6.75 -11.84
N ARG A 389 8.30 -5.81 -12.32
CA ARG A 389 8.61 -5.03 -13.54
C ARG A 389 9.88 -4.18 -13.34
N VAL A 390 10.04 -3.58 -12.17
CA VAL A 390 11.28 -2.85 -11.80
C VAL A 390 12.47 -3.79 -11.78
N HIS A 391 12.31 -4.98 -11.19
CA HIS A 391 13.35 -6.00 -11.16
C HIS A 391 13.85 -6.32 -12.57
N HIS A 392 12.97 -6.69 -13.51
CA HIS A 392 13.40 -6.96 -14.90
C HIS A 392 14.07 -5.76 -15.57
N LYS A 393 13.48 -4.56 -15.46
CA LYS A 393 14.00 -3.37 -16.17
C LYS A 393 15.35 -2.92 -15.64
N TYR A 394 15.64 -3.17 -14.36
CA TYR A 394 16.82 -2.66 -13.68
C TYR A 394 17.61 -3.73 -12.93
N THR A 395 17.56 -4.98 -13.41
CA THR A 395 18.20 -6.16 -12.80
C THR A 395 19.64 -5.86 -12.38
N ASP A 396 20.01 -6.29 -11.17
CA ASP A 396 21.35 -6.13 -10.61
C ASP A 396 21.88 -4.69 -10.48
N THR A 397 20.98 -3.71 -10.44
CA THR A 397 21.29 -2.31 -10.08
C THR A 397 20.71 -1.96 -8.72
N ASP A 398 20.97 -0.76 -8.23
CA ASP A 398 20.36 -0.26 -6.99
C ASP A 398 18.86 0.02 -7.08
N ALA A 399 18.30 0.01 -8.31
CA ALA A 399 16.87 0.08 -8.54
C ALA A 399 16.18 -1.30 -8.49
N ASP A 400 16.93 -2.41 -8.52
CA ASP A 400 16.38 -3.76 -8.36
C ASP A 400 16.00 -4.00 -6.87
N PRO A 401 14.72 -4.29 -6.55
CA PRO A 401 14.27 -4.51 -5.17
C PRO A 401 15.03 -5.62 -4.45
N HIS A 402 15.50 -6.64 -5.17
CA HIS A 402 16.16 -7.82 -4.62
C HIS A 402 17.48 -8.13 -5.34
N ASN A 403 18.22 -7.07 -5.70
CA ASN A 403 19.54 -7.09 -6.34
C ASN A 403 20.46 -8.21 -5.81
N ALA A 404 20.70 -9.23 -6.65
CA ALA A 404 21.49 -10.40 -6.30
C ALA A 404 22.98 -10.10 -6.06
N LYS A 405 23.52 -9.00 -6.61
CA LYS A 405 24.91 -8.56 -6.35
C LYS A 405 25.16 -8.20 -4.88
N ARG A 406 24.10 -7.93 -4.11
CA ARG A 406 24.19 -7.69 -2.66
C ARG A 406 24.25 -9.00 -1.83
N GLY A 407 24.30 -10.14 -2.50
CA GLY A 407 24.50 -11.46 -1.91
C GLY A 407 23.21 -12.23 -1.64
N PHE A 408 23.36 -13.56 -1.50
CA PHE A 408 22.23 -14.51 -1.37
C PHE A 408 21.23 -14.11 -0.27
N PHE A 409 21.72 -13.77 0.92
CA PHE A 409 20.81 -13.43 2.03
C PHE A 409 19.96 -12.20 1.71
N PHE A 410 20.54 -11.19 1.05
CA PHE A 410 19.81 -9.99 0.66
C PHE A 410 18.71 -10.31 -0.34
N SER A 411 19.04 -10.99 -1.44
CA SER A 411 18.07 -11.32 -2.51
C SER A 411 17.03 -12.35 -2.07
N HIS A 412 17.36 -13.21 -1.09
CA HIS A 412 16.42 -14.20 -0.57
C HIS A 412 15.39 -13.58 0.39
N VAL A 413 15.81 -12.92 1.48
CA VAL A 413 14.88 -12.41 2.51
C VAL A 413 15.30 -11.05 3.07
N GLY A 414 16.59 -10.70 3.01
CA GLY A 414 17.14 -9.48 3.58
C GLY A 414 16.45 -8.22 3.08
N TRP A 415 16.15 -8.15 1.78
CA TRP A 415 15.48 -7.00 1.16
C TRP A 415 14.11 -6.68 1.79
N LEU A 416 13.40 -7.68 2.31
CA LEU A 416 12.11 -7.51 3.00
C LEU A 416 12.26 -7.01 4.45
N MET A 417 13.45 -7.11 5.02
CA MET A 417 13.77 -6.65 6.38
C MET A 417 14.37 -5.24 6.39
N LEU A 418 14.48 -4.61 5.22
CA LEU A 418 15.14 -3.33 5.04
C LEU A 418 14.21 -2.32 4.37
N LYS A 419 14.57 -1.05 4.51
CA LYS A 419 14.04 0.00 3.66
C LYS A 419 14.54 -0.22 2.23
N LYS A 420 13.61 -0.20 1.27
CA LYS A 420 13.92 -0.15 -0.17
C LYS A 420 14.90 0.98 -0.45
N HIS A 421 15.84 0.74 -1.35
CA HIS A 421 16.74 1.77 -1.85
C HIS A 421 15.93 2.91 -2.51
N PRO A 422 16.35 4.18 -2.40
CA PRO A 422 15.65 5.29 -3.07
C PRO A 422 15.44 5.08 -4.57
N ASP A 423 16.38 4.42 -5.25
CA ASP A 423 16.25 4.16 -6.69
C ASP A 423 15.14 3.17 -7.03
N VAL A 424 14.86 2.19 -6.16
CA VAL A 424 13.70 1.29 -6.33
C VAL A 424 12.41 2.11 -6.36
N ILE A 425 12.31 3.13 -5.51
CA ILE A 425 11.12 3.99 -5.42
C ILE A 425 11.06 4.92 -6.65
N LYS A 426 12.18 5.58 -6.98
CA LYS A 426 12.28 6.52 -8.10
C LYS A 426 11.99 5.85 -9.44
N LYS A 427 12.62 4.70 -9.70
CA LYS A 427 12.43 3.94 -10.93
C LYS A 427 11.09 3.20 -10.95
N GLY A 428 10.61 2.70 -9.81
CA GLY A 428 9.28 2.11 -9.69
C GLY A 428 8.13 3.07 -10.01
N ALA A 429 8.31 4.37 -9.83
CA ALA A 429 7.33 5.37 -10.26
C ALA A 429 7.28 5.59 -11.79
N THR A 430 8.28 5.13 -12.53
CA THR A 430 8.37 5.26 -13.99
C THR A 430 7.79 4.06 -14.76
N ILE A 431 7.50 2.96 -14.06
CA ILE A 431 6.90 1.77 -14.65
C ILE A 431 5.42 2.02 -14.97
N ASP A 432 4.99 1.72 -16.19
CA ASP A 432 3.57 1.74 -16.54
C ASP A 432 2.83 0.65 -15.76
N MET A 433 1.74 1.04 -15.09
CA MET A 433 0.86 0.18 -14.31
C MET A 433 -0.61 0.34 -14.73
N SER A 434 -0.86 1.10 -15.80
CA SER A 434 -2.20 1.50 -16.24
C SER A 434 -3.07 0.31 -16.65
N ASP A 435 -2.46 -0.79 -17.07
CA ASP A 435 -3.11 -2.05 -17.36
C ASP A 435 -3.73 -2.69 -16.10
N LEU A 436 -3.00 -2.69 -14.98
CA LEU A 436 -3.51 -3.21 -13.70
C LEU A 436 -4.55 -2.29 -13.07
N GLU A 437 -4.44 -0.97 -13.28
CA GLU A 437 -5.44 -0.01 -12.82
C GLU A 437 -6.78 -0.18 -13.54
N LYS A 438 -6.74 -0.69 -14.78
CA LYS A 438 -7.93 -1.01 -15.58
C LYS A 438 -8.50 -2.41 -15.28
N ASP A 439 -7.73 -3.31 -14.67
CA ASP A 439 -8.23 -4.65 -14.30
C ASP A 439 -9.08 -4.59 -13.01
N PRO A 440 -10.41 -4.80 -13.09
CA PRO A 440 -11.27 -4.71 -11.92
C PRO A 440 -10.96 -5.76 -10.85
N VAL A 441 -10.42 -6.93 -11.22
CA VAL A 441 -10.07 -8.00 -10.27
C VAL A 441 -8.87 -7.57 -9.43
N VAL A 442 -7.84 -6.99 -10.06
CA VAL A 442 -6.63 -6.49 -9.38
C VAL A 442 -6.97 -5.32 -8.47
N VAL A 443 -7.76 -4.35 -8.97
CA VAL A 443 -8.20 -3.20 -8.18
C VAL A 443 -9.07 -3.62 -6.99
N TRP A 444 -9.95 -4.61 -7.17
CA TRP A 444 -10.78 -5.15 -6.09
C TRP A 444 -9.93 -5.83 -5.02
N GLN A 445 -8.99 -6.69 -5.44
CA GLN A 445 -8.08 -7.36 -4.51
C GLN A 445 -7.27 -6.33 -3.72
N ARG A 446 -6.65 -5.36 -4.40
CA ARG A 446 -5.87 -4.30 -3.75
C ARG A 446 -6.69 -3.54 -2.69
N LYS A 447 -7.95 -3.22 -2.97
CA LYS A 447 -8.83 -2.50 -2.04
C LYS A 447 -9.17 -3.31 -0.80
N LEU A 448 -9.36 -4.63 -0.94
CA LEU A 448 -9.79 -5.50 0.16
C LEU A 448 -8.66 -6.37 0.72
N TYR A 449 -7.43 -6.20 0.24
CA TYR A 449 -6.32 -7.09 0.53
C TYR A 449 -6.07 -7.27 2.04
N ILE A 450 -6.16 -6.19 2.81
CA ILE A 450 -5.96 -6.24 4.27
C ILE A 450 -6.98 -7.12 4.99
N VAL A 451 -8.16 -7.35 4.40
CA VAL A 451 -9.20 -8.25 4.92
C VAL A 451 -9.07 -9.64 4.30
N LEU A 452 -8.89 -9.72 2.98
CA LEU A 452 -8.81 -10.98 2.25
C LEU A 452 -7.57 -11.80 2.65
N MET A 453 -6.42 -11.15 2.81
CA MET A 453 -5.16 -11.79 3.15
C MET A 453 -5.23 -12.59 4.46
N PRO A 454 -5.58 -12.01 5.63
CA PRO A 454 -5.61 -12.78 6.86
C PRO A 454 -6.66 -13.89 6.82
N LEU A 455 -7.78 -13.66 6.12
CA LEU A 455 -8.82 -14.67 5.92
C LEU A 455 -8.32 -15.85 5.09
N LEU A 456 -7.80 -15.60 3.89
CA LEU A 456 -7.44 -16.64 2.92
C LEU A 456 -6.09 -17.29 3.22
N CYS A 457 -5.12 -16.54 3.74
CA CYS A 457 -3.79 -17.05 4.05
C CYS A 457 -3.73 -17.72 5.43
N PHE A 458 -4.51 -17.31 6.44
CA PHE A 458 -4.33 -17.82 7.81
C PHE A 458 -5.59 -18.42 8.41
N ILE A 459 -6.69 -17.68 8.43
CA ILE A 459 -7.89 -18.06 9.18
C ILE A 459 -8.58 -19.26 8.53
N ILE A 460 -8.91 -19.19 7.23
CA ILE A 460 -9.59 -20.25 6.50
C ILE A 460 -8.73 -21.53 6.45
N PRO A 461 -7.43 -21.46 6.11
CA PRO A 461 -6.60 -22.67 6.11
C PRO A 461 -6.40 -23.32 7.48
N THR A 462 -6.55 -22.56 8.57
CA THR A 462 -6.54 -23.11 9.95
C THR A 462 -7.91 -23.66 10.33
N TRP A 463 -8.98 -22.96 9.98
CA TRP A 463 -10.35 -23.31 10.37
C TRP A 463 -10.86 -24.56 9.67
N ILE A 464 -10.58 -24.73 8.37
CA ILE A 464 -11.06 -25.88 7.59
C ILE A 464 -10.62 -27.20 8.23
N PRO A 465 -9.31 -27.43 8.53
CA PRO A 465 -8.89 -28.65 9.19
C PRO A 465 -9.51 -28.88 10.55
N SER A 466 -9.64 -27.81 11.33
CA SER A 466 -10.21 -27.90 12.68
C SER A 466 -11.69 -28.23 12.68
N TYR A 467 -12.45 -27.70 11.73
CA TYR A 467 -13.88 -27.89 11.68
C TYR A 467 -14.27 -29.20 10.99
N PHE A 468 -13.72 -29.49 9.80
CA PHE A 468 -14.22 -30.58 8.95
C PHE A 468 -13.68 -31.96 9.32
N TRP A 469 -12.45 -32.05 9.84
CA TRP A 469 -11.85 -33.34 10.24
C TRP A 469 -11.22 -33.29 11.63
N GLY A 470 -11.62 -32.31 12.44
CA GLY A 470 -11.34 -32.26 13.88
C GLY A 470 -9.88 -32.03 14.23
N GLU A 471 -9.08 -31.40 13.36
CA GLU A 471 -7.68 -31.06 13.66
C GLU A 471 -7.58 -30.09 14.84
N ARG A 472 -6.61 -30.33 15.74
CA ARG A 472 -6.42 -29.38 16.86
C ARG A 472 -6.08 -28.00 16.26
N PRO A 473 -6.78 -26.92 16.65
CA PRO A 473 -6.58 -25.59 16.05
C PRO A 473 -5.13 -25.11 16.10
N ILE A 474 -4.41 -25.43 17.17
CA ILE A 474 -2.99 -25.09 17.29
C ILE A 474 -2.11 -25.84 16.28
N TYR A 475 -2.43 -27.10 15.95
CA TYR A 475 -1.69 -27.85 14.93
C TYR A 475 -2.00 -27.34 13.54
N ALA A 476 -3.29 -27.08 13.24
CA ALA A 476 -3.71 -26.48 11.98
C ALA A 476 -3.09 -25.09 11.76
N TRP A 477 -2.94 -24.29 12.82
CA TRP A 477 -2.27 -23.00 12.78
C TRP A 477 -0.79 -23.14 12.40
N TYR A 478 -0.03 -23.99 13.08
CA TYR A 478 1.40 -24.14 12.79
C TYR A 478 1.66 -24.83 11.44
N LEU A 479 0.76 -25.68 10.95
CA LEU A 479 0.82 -26.18 9.56
C LEU A 479 0.52 -25.08 8.53
N THR A 480 -0.41 -24.17 8.84
CA THR A 480 -0.66 -22.98 8.04
C THR A 480 0.58 -22.07 7.99
N ILE A 481 1.26 -21.88 9.12
CA ILE A 481 2.54 -21.15 9.18
C ILE A 481 3.62 -21.87 8.36
N PHE A 482 3.77 -23.19 8.50
CA PHE A 482 4.70 -23.98 7.69
C PHE A 482 4.45 -23.81 6.19
N ARG A 483 3.19 -23.97 5.75
CA ARG A 483 2.79 -23.79 4.35
C ARG A 483 3.12 -22.40 3.83
N TYR A 484 2.82 -21.36 4.58
CA TYR A 484 3.12 -19.98 4.18
C TYR A 484 4.64 -19.76 4.07
N THR A 485 5.40 -20.15 5.08
CA THR A 485 6.87 -20.00 5.07
C THR A 485 7.52 -20.82 3.96
N ALA A 486 7.03 -22.03 3.67
CA ALA A 486 7.48 -22.83 2.54
C ALA A 486 7.21 -22.13 1.21
N CYS A 487 5.99 -21.59 1.02
CA CYS A 487 5.62 -20.82 -0.19
C CYS A 487 6.57 -19.63 -0.42
N LEU A 488 6.88 -18.88 0.65
CA LEU A 488 7.82 -17.77 0.62
C LEU A 488 9.21 -18.22 0.18
N ASN A 489 9.81 -19.19 0.87
CA ASN A 489 11.17 -19.64 0.60
C ASN A 489 11.30 -20.24 -0.82
N ILE A 490 10.29 -20.97 -1.28
CA ILE A 490 10.24 -21.47 -2.66
C ILE A 490 10.28 -20.32 -3.67
N THR A 491 9.53 -19.26 -3.42
CA THR A 491 9.51 -18.09 -4.32
C THR A 491 10.83 -17.32 -4.24
N TRP A 492 11.37 -17.13 -3.03
CA TRP A 492 12.61 -16.40 -2.80
C TRP A 492 13.85 -17.11 -3.35
N LEU A 493 13.81 -18.44 -3.55
CA LEU A 493 14.86 -19.16 -4.27
C LEU A 493 15.01 -18.69 -5.71
N VAL A 494 13.94 -18.22 -6.35
CA VAL A 494 13.99 -17.67 -7.71
C VAL A 494 14.81 -16.37 -7.70
N ASN A 495 14.56 -15.49 -6.72
CA ASN A 495 15.30 -14.22 -6.59
C ASN A 495 16.78 -14.43 -6.20
N SER A 496 17.08 -15.49 -5.45
CA SER A 496 18.43 -15.73 -4.93
C SER A 496 19.20 -16.80 -5.68
N ALA A 497 18.79 -18.05 -5.58
CA ALA A 497 19.51 -19.17 -6.19
C ALA A 497 19.53 -19.07 -7.72
N ALA A 498 18.41 -18.68 -8.34
CA ALA A 498 18.32 -18.55 -9.80
C ALA A 498 18.95 -17.26 -10.38
N HIS A 499 19.66 -16.48 -9.55
CA HIS A 499 20.52 -15.38 -9.98
C HIS A 499 22.00 -15.59 -9.65
N ILE A 500 22.33 -16.69 -8.94
CA ILE A 500 23.68 -16.93 -8.42
C ILE A 500 24.24 -18.26 -8.92
N TRP A 501 23.42 -19.31 -9.00
CA TRP A 501 23.88 -20.66 -9.32
C TRP A 501 23.06 -21.31 -10.44
N GLY A 502 23.72 -21.72 -11.51
CA GLY A 502 23.13 -22.43 -12.64
C GLY A 502 23.81 -22.09 -13.96
N MET A 503 23.17 -22.48 -15.07
CA MET A 503 23.69 -22.27 -16.43
C MET A 503 23.14 -20.98 -17.03
N LYS A 504 23.80 -20.42 -18.05
CA LYS A 504 23.35 -19.22 -18.77
C LYS A 504 23.29 -19.45 -20.29
N PRO A 505 22.46 -20.41 -20.75
CA PRO A 505 22.47 -20.86 -22.14
C PRO A 505 22.01 -19.81 -23.16
N TYR A 506 21.28 -18.77 -22.75
CA TYR A 506 20.72 -17.77 -23.66
C TYR A 506 21.42 -16.40 -23.55
N ASP A 507 21.83 -15.99 -22.35
CA ASP A 507 22.61 -14.78 -22.15
C ASP A 507 23.55 -14.87 -20.93
N ARG A 508 24.86 -14.91 -21.18
CA ARG A 508 25.89 -15.02 -20.14
C ARG A 508 26.17 -13.73 -19.36
N TYR A 509 25.71 -12.59 -19.87
CA TYR A 509 26.05 -11.26 -19.33
C TYR A 509 25.08 -10.79 -18.26
N ILE A 510 23.90 -11.39 -18.17
CA ILE A 510 22.92 -11.18 -17.07
C ILE A 510 23.19 -12.16 -15.91
N SER A 511 22.77 -11.82 -14.69
CA SER A 511 22.99 -12.70 -13.52
C SER A 511 22.10 -13.93 -13.50
N SER A 512 20.88 -13.85 -14.03
CA SER A 512 19.88 -14.92 -14.00
C SER A 512 20.41 -16.22 -14.62
N THR A 513 20.13 -17.34 -13.97
CA THR A 513 20.60 -18.68 -14.32
C THR A 513 19.44 -19.66 -14.48
N ASP A 514 19.62 -20.63 -15.36
CA ASP A 514 18.78 -21.81 -15.46
C ASP A 514 19.21 -22.85 -14.42
N SER A 515 18.25 -23.29 -13.60
CA SER A 515 18.45 -24.28 -12.54
C SER A 515 17.30 -25.28 -12.48
N TYR A 516 17.63 -26.56 -12.71
CA TYR A 516 16.65 -27.64 -12.71
C TYR A 516 16.01 -27.86 -11.33
N SER A 517 16.78 -27.74 -10.25
CA SER A 517 16.28 -27.89 -8.89
C SER A 517 15.27 -26.79 -8.54
N VAL A 518 15.58 -25.54 -8.90
CA VAL A 518 14.63 -24.41 -8.76
C VAL A 518 13.41 -24.64 -9.64
N GLY A 519 13.57 -25.18 -10.86
CA GLY A 519 12.45 -25.49 -11.76
C GLY A 519 11.42 -26.41 -11.13
N ILE A 520 11.88 -27.50 -10.50
CA ILE A 520 11.01 -28.44 -9.79
C ILE A 520 10.38 -27.77 -8.56
N THR A 521 11.20 -27.16 -7.70
CA THR A 521 10.74 -26.62 -6.42
C THR A 521 9.80 -25.42 -6.58
N ALA A 522 10.07 -24.54 -7.53
CA ALA A 522 9.26 -23.37 -7.87
C ALA A 522 8.29 -23.63 -9.05
N ILE A 523 7.91 -24.89 -9.27
CA ILE A 523 6.83 -25.32 -10.18
C ILE A 523 6.88 -24.74 -11.60
N GLY A 524 8.08 -24.45 -12.11
CA GLY A 524 8.28 -23.93 -13.45
C GLY A 524 9.16 -22.69 -13.57
N GLU A 525 9.52 -22.03 -12.47
CA GLU A 525 10.22 -20.73 -12.53
C GLU A 525 11.76 -20.82 -12.47
N GLY A 526 12.33 -22.01 -12.71
CA GLY A 526 13.76 -22.26 -12.61
C GLY A 526 14.59 -21.97 -13.86
N TRP A 527 13.97 -21.79 -15.03
CA TRP A 527 14.67 -21.38 -16.26
C TRP A 527 14.79 -19.86 -16.30
N HIS A 528 15.48 -19.32 -15.30
CA HIS A 528 15.48 -17.89 -15.05
C HIS A 528 16.33 -17.12 -16.06
N ASN A 529 17.37 -17.75 -16.63
CA ASN A 529 18.12 -17.16 -17.76
C ASN A 529 17.22 -17.03 -18.99
N TYR A 530 16.46 -18.09 -19.31
CA TYR A 530 15.46 -18.02 -20.39
C TYR A 530 14.45 -16.90 -20.14
N HIS A 531 13.90 -16.87 -18.93
CA HIS A 531 12.85 -15.94 -18.56
C HIS A 531 13.29 -14.47 -18.63
N HIS A 532 14.49 -14.12 -18.15
CA HIS A 532 14.99 -12.75 -18.26
C HIS A 532 15.29 -12.33 -19.69
N VAL A 533 15.65 -13.28 -20.56
CA VAL A 533 15.87 -13.02 -21.99
C VAL A 533 14.54 -12.90 -22.75
N PHE A 534 13.54 -13.72 -22.42
CA PHE A 534 12.23 -13.75 -23.07
C PHE A 534 11.10 -13.61 -22.05
N PRO A 535 10.95 -12.45 -21.39
CA PRO A 535 10.02 -12.30 -20.26
C PRO A 535 8.55 -12.44 -20.66
N TRP A 536 8.23 -12.23 -21.94
CA TRP A 536 6.90 -12.34 -22.50
C TRP A 536 6.48 -13.78 -22.87
N ASP A 537 7.36 -14.78 -22.75
CA ASP A 537 7.01 -16.18 -23.01
C ASP A 537 6.13 -16.75 -21.88
N TYR A 538 4.96 -17.30 -22.22
CA TYR A 538 4.00 -17.80 -21.22
C TYR A 538 4.48 -19.06 -20.50
N LYS A 539 5.41 -19.81 -21.09
CA LYS A 539 5.96 -21.01 -20.48
C LYS A 539 7.09 -20.69 -19.51
N THR A 540 7.74 -19.52 -19.67
CA THR A 540 8.96 -19.14 -18.93
C THR A 540 10.11 -20.14 -19.06
N SER A 541 10.04 -21.05 -20.05
CA SER A 541 11.03 -22.09 -20.29
C SER A 541 10.96 -22.58 -21.73
N GLU A 542 12.11 -22.96 -22.30
CA GLU A 542 12.15 -23.67 -23.58
C GLU A 542 11.59 -25.10 -23.48
N LEU A 543 11.76 -25.77 -22.33
CA LEU A 543 11.37 -27.17 -22.18
C LEU A 543 9.85 -27.36 -22.22
N ASN A 544 9.40 -28.27 -23.08
CA ASN A 544 7.99 -28.67 -23.17
C ASN A 544 7.65 -29.83 -22.21
N SER A 545 8.00 -29.71 -20.93
CA SER A 545 7.73 -30.75 -19.93
C SER A 545 6.95 -30.23 -18.72
N TYR A 546 5.77 -30.81 -18.50
CA TYR A 546 4.91 -30.48 -17.36
C TYR A 546 5.43 -30.98 -16.01
N SER A 547 6.31 -31.99 -15.99
CA SER A 547 6.86 -32.52 -14.72
C SER A 547 7.77 -31.52 -14.00
N VAL A 548 8.36 -30.60 -14.76
CA VAL A 548 9.27 -29.56 -14.27
C VAL A 548 8.67 -28.16 -14.41
N ASN A 549 7.54 -28.02 -15.12
CA ASN A 549 6.82 -26.77 -15.31
C ASN A 549 5.31 -26.96 -15.16
N PHE A 550 4.89 -27.25 -13.93
CA PHE A 550 3.48 -27.47 -13.59
C PHE A 550 2.61 -26.23 -13.86
N THR A 551 3.17 -25.02 -13.72
CA THR A 551 2.47 -23.77 -14.03
C THR A 551 1.99 -23.72 -15.48
N THR A 552 2.86 -24.10 -16.44
CA THR A 552 2.46 -24.19 -17.86
C THR A 552 1.32 -25.19 -18.07
N ALA A 553 1.36 -26.34 -17.38
CA ALA A 553 0.28 -27.33 -17.46
C ALA A 553 -1.08 -26.76 -16.99
N VAL A 554 -1.08 -25.96 -15.92
CA VAL A 554 -2.27 -25.27 -15.42
C VAL A 554 -2.80 -24.27 -16.45
N ILE A 555 -1.92 -23.44 -17.04
CA ILE A 555 -2.30 -22.45 -18.06
C ILE A 555 -2.87 -23.15 -19.30
N ASP A 556 -2.21 -24.18 -19.80
CA ASP A 556 -2.68 -24.97 -20.95
C ASP A 556 -4.02 -25.67 -20.66
N GLY A 557 -4.24 -26.13 -19.41
CA GLY A 557 -5.53 -26.65 -18.96
C GLY A 557 -6.66 -25.61 -19.04
N PHE A 558 -6.42 -24.39 -18.55
CA PHE A 558 -7.37 -23.28 -18.71
C PHE A 558 -7.52 -22.83 -20.17
N ALA A 559 -6.49 -22.98 -20.99
CA ALA A 559 -6.57 -22.68 -22.41
C ALA A 559 -7.48 -23.67 -23.15
N LYS A 560 -7.43 -24.96 -22.81
CA LYS A 560 -8.38 -25.97 -23.31
C LYS A 560 -9.83 -25.69 -22.92
N LEU A 561 -10.06 -25.09 -21.74
CA LEU A 561 -11.38 -24.61 -21.31
C LEU A 561 -11.80 -23.28 -22.00
N GLY A 562 -10.91 -22.69 -22.80
CA GLY A 562 -11.11 -21.38 -23.43
C GLY A 562 -11.11 -20.22 -22.45
N TRP A 563 -10.51 -20.40 -21.26
CA TRP A 563 -10.38 -19.36 -20.22
C TRP A 563 -9.05 -18.61 -20.32
N ALA A 564 -7.98 -19.29 -20.76
CA ALA A 564 -6.74 -18.66 -21.20
C ALA A 564 -6.68 -18.61 -22.73
N TYR A 565 -6.13 -17.53 -23.30
CA TYR A 565 -6.02 -17.32 -24.74
C TYR A 565 -4.90 -16.34 -25.04
N ASP A 566 -4.51 -16.19 -26.32
CA ASP A 566 -3.42 -15.28 -26.72
C ASP A 566 -2.09 -15.61 -26.01
N LEU A 567 -1.77 -16.91 -25.88
CA LEU A 567 -0.58 -17.43 -25.21
C LEU A 567 0.64 -17.21 -26.11
N LYS A 568 1.62 -16.45 -25.63
CA LYS A 568 2.79 -16.01 -26.42
C LYS A 568 3.97 -16.90 -26.11
N THR A 569 4.57 -17.50 -27.13
CA THR A 569 5.75 -18.37 -26.98
C THR A 569 6.80 -18.04 -28.03
N VAL A 570 8.06 -18.16 -27.64
CA VAL A 570 9.20 -17.85 -28.49
C VAL A 570 9.37 -18.93 -29.55
N SER A 571 9.73 -18.52 -30.77
CA SER A 571 10.04 -19.47 -31.84
C SER A 571 11.39 -20.17 -31.60
N PRO A 572 11.55 -21.46 -31.94
CA PRO A 572 12.83 -22.15 -31.83
C PRO A 572 13.97 -21.42 -32.55
N GLU A 573 13.66 -20.77 -33.67
CA GLU A 573 14.60 -20.00 -34.49
C GLU A 573 15.08 -18.74 -33.74
N MET A 574 14.20 -18.04 -33.01
CA MET A 574 14.58 -16.91 -32.17
C MET A 574 15.46 -17.36 -30.98
N ILE A 575 15.12 -18.48 -30.34
CA ILE A 575 15.90 -19.05 -29.23
C ILE A 575 17.32 -19.37 -29.70
N GLN A 576 17.46 -20.08 -30.82
CA GLN A 576 18.76 -20.45 -31.39
C GLN A 576 19.58 -19.22 -31.75
N ARG A 577 19.00 -18.23 -32.43
CA ARG A 577 19.69 -16.98 -32.79
C ARG A 577 20.18 -16.23 -31.55
N ARG A 578 19.36 -16.12 -30.51
CA ARG A 578 19.74 -15.43 -29.27
C ARG A 578 20.83 -16.19 -28.51
N ALA A 579 20.67 -17.50 -28.34
CA ALA A 579 21.63 -18.34 -27.64
C ALA A 579 22.99 -18.41 -28.34
N ALA A 580 23.01 -18.49 -29.68
CA ALA A 580 24.25 -18.46 -30.46
C ALA A 580 24.99 -17.12 -30.33
N ARG A 581 24.26 -16.02 -30.10
CA ARG A 581 24.80 -14.66 -29.97
C ARG A 581 25.32 -14.35 -28.57
N THR A 582 24.56 -14.66 -27.53
CA THR A 582 24.85 -14.22 -26.15
C THR A 582 24.98 -15.35 -25.14
N GLY A 583 24.72 -16.60 -25.50
CA GLY A 583 24.78 -17.73 -24.59
C GLY A 583 26.18 -18.03 -24.05
N ASP A 584 26.25 -18.89 -23.04
CA ASP A 584 27.50 -19.38 -22.45
C ASP A 584 28.07 -20.64 -23.13
N GLY A 585 27.40 -21.17 -24.16
CA GLY A 585 27.80 -22.38 -24.87
C GLY A 585 27.38 -23.70 -24.19
N THR A 586 26.68 -23.67 -23.05
CA THR A 586 26.25 -24.88 -22.33
C THR A 586 25.20 -25.69 -23.09
N LYS A 587 24.43 -25.05 -23.97
CA LYS A 587 23.32 -25.67 -24.71
C LYS A 587 23.37 -25.49 -26.23
N TYR A 588 23.93 -24.37 -26.71
CA TYR A 588 23.98 -24.02 -28.14
C TYR A 588 25.41 -23.64 -28.54
N HIS A 589 25.81 -23.97 -29.78
CA HIS A 589 27.10 -23.54 -30.31
C HIS A 589 27.13 -22.02 -30.53
N LEU A 590 28.21 -21.38 -30.12
CA LEU A 590 28.44 -19.95 -30.27
C LEU A 590 28.87 -19.63 -31.71
N ILE A 591 28.44 -18.48 -32.23
CA ILE A 591 28.94 -17.92 -33.49
C ILE A 591 29.82 -16.72 -33.12
N ASP A 592 31.09 -16.74 -33.56
CA ASP A 592 32.03 -15.64 -33.32
C ASP A 592 31.60 -14.37 -34.08
N HIS A 593 30.97 -13.44 -33.38
CA HIS A 593 30.82 -12.06 -33.83
C HIS A 593 30.99 -11.10 -32.66
N GLU A 594 31.85 -10.10 -32.81
CA GLU A 594 31.95 -8.95 -31.91
C GLU A 594 30.69 -8.10 -32.05
N TYR A 595 29.94 -7.90 -30.97
CA TYR A 595 28.81 -6.98 -30.95
C TYR A 595 28.65 -6.28 -29.60
N GLU A 596 28.27 -5.00 -29.66
CA GLU A 596 27.91 -4.17 -28.51
C GLU A 596 26.54 -4.55 -27.93
N HIS A 597 26.46 -4.59 -26.59
CA HIS A 597 25.25 -4.88 -25.84
C HIS A 597 24.20 -3.78 -26.02
N ALA A 598 23.06 -4.09 -26.64
CA ALA A 598 21.86 -3.26 -26.50
C ALA A 598 21.27 -3.47 -25.10
N SER A 599 21.53 -2.51 -24.20
CA SER A 599 21.21 -2.53 -22.77
C SER A 599 19.72 -2.34 -22.42
N ASN A 600 18.80 -2.77 -23.28
CA ASN A 600 17.38 -2.52 -23.08
C ASN A 600 16.70 -3.76 -22.49
N ASN A 601 16.81 -3.91 -21.17
CA ASN A 601 16.04 -4.92 -20.46
C ASN A 601 14.55 -4.58 -20.54
N VAL A 602 13.75 -5.54 -21.01
CA VAL A 602 12.29 -5.42 -21.09
C VAL A 602 11.62 -6.13 -19.93
N TRP A 603 10.45 -5.64 -19.50
CA TRP A 603 9.70 -6.28 -18.42
C TRP A 603 8.59 -7.23 -18.89
N GLY A 604 8.16 -7.22 -20.16
CA GLY A 604 7.06 -8.06 -20.62
C GLY A 604 6.48 -7.63 -21.97
N TRP A 605 5.31 -8.17 -22.33
CA TRP A 605 4.63 -7.82 -23.58
C TRP A 605 4.04 -6.40 -23.54
N ASP A 606 4.04 -5.71 -24.68
CA ASP A 606 3.69 -4.28 -24.85
C ASP A 606 4.63 -3.30 -24.10
N ASP A 607 5.83 -3.72 -23.69
CA ASP A 607 6.85 -2.78 -23.19
C ASP A 607 7.31 -1.86 -24.31
N SER A 608 7.48 -0.57 -24.04
CA SER A 608 7.82 0.43 -25.07
C SER A 608 9.16 0.19 -25.73
N ASP A 609 10.05 -0.51 -25.01
CA ASP A 609 11.43 -0.74 -25.39
C ASP A 609 11.61 -2.13 -26.04
N MET A 610 10.51 -2.84 -26.34
CA MET A 610 10.52 -4.14 -27.00
C MET A 610 10.89 -4.00 -28.48
N ILE A 611 11.80 -4.86 -28.93
CA ILE A 611 12.32 -4.87 -30.30
C ILE A 611 11.21 -5.34 -31.27
N PRO A 612 10.93 -4.61 -32.37
CA PRO A 612 9.84 -4.96 -33.31
C PRO A 612 9.96 -6.38 -33.89
N GLU A 613 11.18 -6.83 -34.16
CA GLU A 613 11.46 -8.18 -34.66
C GLU A 613 11.00 -9.27 -33.67
N ASP A 614 11.15 -9.05 -32.36
CA ASP A 614 10.70 -10.00 -31.33
C ASP A 614 9.17 -10.13 -31.32
N ILE A 615 8.46 -9.03 -31.61
CA ILE A 615 6.98 -9.02 -31.71
C ILE A 615 6.54 -9.81 -32.96
N GLN A 616 7.23 -9.61 -34.09
CA GLN A 616 6.88 -10.24 -35.36
C GLN A 616 7.13 -11.76 -35.35
N ASP A 617 8.22 -12.19 -34.70
CA ASP A 617 8.63 -13.60 -34.66
C ASP A 617 7.98 -14.40 -33.51
N ALA A 618 7.23 -13.74 -32.61
CA ALA A 618 6.51 -14.40 -31.52
C ALA A 618 5.36 -15.28 -32.04
N LYS A 619 5.28 -16.53 -31.56
CA LYS A 619 4.17 -17.43 -31.86
C LYS A 619 3.04 -17.21 -30.86
N ILE A 620 1.86 -16.82 -31.35
CA ILE A 620 0.66 -16.60 -30.53
C ILE A 620 -0.32 -17.76 -30.71
N LEU A 621 -0.59 -18.48 -29.63
CA LEU A 621 -1.50 -19.62 -29.59
C LEU A 621 -2.90 -19.20 -29.10
N ASN A 622 -3.93 -19.88 -29.60
CA ASN A 622 -5.33 -19.70 -29.19
C ASN A 622 -5.85 -18.25 -29.33
N LYS A 623 -5.61 -17.59 -30.48
CA LYS A 623 -6.20 -16.27 -30.77
C LYS A 623 -7.73 -16.35 -30.80
N ILE A 624 -8.42 -15.37 -30.22
CA ILE A 624 -9.90 -15.26 -30.31
C ILE A 624 -10.28 -14.57 -31.63
N GLN A 625 -11.32 -15.09 -32.30
CA GLN A 625 -11.81 -14.63 -33.62
C GLN A 625 -12.04 -13.11 -33.71
N SER A 626 -12.46 -12.46 -32.63
CA SER A 626 -12.72 -11.01 -32.59
C SER A 626 -11.48 -10.13 -32.70
N ASP A 627 -10.29 -10.66 -32.36
CA ASP A 627 -9.02 -9.92 -32.45
C ASP A 627 -8.43 -10.03 -33.87
N ILE A 628 -8.69 -11.13 -34.58
CA ILE A 628 -8.30 -11.32 -35.99
C ILE A 628 -8.96 -10.24 -36.88
N THR A 629 -10.22 -9.88 -36.59
CA THR A 629 -10.94 -8.85 -37.35
C THR A 629 -10.41 -7.44 -37.09
N LYS A 630 -9.83 -7.17 -35.90
CA LYS A 630 -9.24 -5.85 -35.59
C LYS A 630 -7.84 -5.68 -36.19
N GLU A 631 -7.06 -6.75 -36.32
CA GLU A 631 -5.78 -6.74 -37.04
C GLU A 631 -5.96 -6.59 -38.55
N LEU A 632 -7.04 -7.10 -39.14
CA LEU A 632 -7.33 -6.94 -40.57
C LEU A 632 -7.90 -5.55 -40.95
N ILE A 633 -8.29 -4.74 -39.97
CA ILE A 633 -8.86 -3.39 -40.15
C ILE A 633 -7.83 -2.29 -39.83
N LYS A 634 -6.68 -2.64 -39.23
CA LYS A 634 -5.52 -1.76 -39.05
C LYS A 634 -4.50 -2.04 -40.14
#